data_AF-A0A354M6L6-F1
#
_entry.id   AF-A0A354M6L6-F1
#
_cell.length_a   1.000
_cell.length_b   1.000
_cell.length_c   1.000
_cell.angle_alpha   90.00
_cell.angle_beta   90.00
_cell.angle_gamma   90.00
#
_symmetry.space_group_name_H-M   'P 1'
#
loop_
_entity.id
_entity.type
_entity.pdbx_description
1 polymer ?
#
loop_
_entity_poly.entity_id
_entity_poly.type
_entity_poly.pdbx_seq_one_letter_code
_entity_poly.pdbx_strand_id
1 'polypeptide(L)'
;MDKILYDNGFSIMDSEIHSDSEFETFFDALLYLDGYIDEDESENLECTVMVFRNDCLKRYIGLALKYGGINGLPKDNNFWLKRLEEYIDDEMLTIGDYSYDWDYKISSTKKAFLKVYIGPQFYQTVEMIRAVASILHFANTSCKELERLTEKRKAKIISMKKQKERKMAA
;
A
#
# COMPACT_ATOMS: atom_id res chain seq x y z
N MET A 1 24.72 32.55 -22.08
CA MET A 1 24.54 31.45 -21.10
C MET A 1 23.24 30.78 -21.48
N ASP A 2 23.34 29.60 -22.08
CA ASP A 2 22.23 28.94 -22.77
C ASP A 2 21.20 28.40 -21.77
N LYS A 3 19.95 28.85 -21.91
CA LYS A 3 18.79 28.18 -21.31
C LYS A 3 18.30 27.13 -22.31
N ILE A 4 18.65 25.88 -22.08
CA ILE A 4 17.95 24.75 -22.69
C ILE A 4 16.89 24.32 -21.66
N LEU A 5 15.64 24.71 -21.88
CA LEU A 5 14.49 24.15 -21.17
C LEU A 5 13.49 23.66 -22.22
N TYR A 6 13.41 22.34 -22.33
CA TYR A 6 12.36 21.51 -22.93
C TYR A 6 11.18 22.27 -23.57
N ASP A 7 11.29 22.52 -24.88
CA ASP A 7 10.15 22.81 -25.73
C ASP A 7 9.56 21.48 -26.21
N ASN A 8 8.48 21.04 -25.55
CA ASN A 8 7.78 19.78 -25.87
C ASN A 8 6.60 19.99 -26.85
N GLY A 9 6.48 21.15 -27.53
CA GLY A 9 5.48 21.35 -28.58
C GLY A 9 4.02 21.37 -28.11
N PHE A 10 3.77 21.39 -26.80
CA PHE A 10 2.46 21.67 -26.23
C PHE A 10 2.32 23.18 -26.02
N SER A 11 1.16 23.76 -26.34
CA SER A 11 0.90 25.17 -26.03
C SER A 11 0.98 25.36 -24.52
N ILE A 12 2.00 26.09 -24.06
CA ILE A 12 2.11 26.53 -22.68
C ILE A 12 0.96 27.51 -22.47
N MET A 13 -0.09 27.04 -21.81
CA MET A 13 -1.08 27.93 -21.24
C MET A 13 -0.40 28.50 -20.00
N ASP A 14 -0.14 29.81 -19.98
CA ASP A 14 0.39 30.53 -18.81
C ASP A 14 -0.68 30.55 -17.69
N SER A 15 -1.05 29.39 -17.17
CA SER A 15 -1.72 29.27 -15.90
C SER A 15 -0.64 29.27 -14.83
N GLU A 16 -0.46 30.39 -14.14
CA GLU A 16 0.26 30.43 -12.87
C GLU A 16 -0.33 29.34 -11.97
N ILE A 17 0.44 28.27 -11.73
CA ILE A 17 0.14 27.31 -10.68
C ILE A 17 0.41 28.08 -9.38
N HIS A 18 -0.62 28.70 -8.81
CA HIS A 18 -0.51 29.31 -7.50
C HIS A 18 -0.05 28.24 -6.50
N SER A 19 0.85 28.57 -5.57
CA SER A 19 1.38 27.62 -4.56
C SER A 19 0.26 26.88 -3.82
N ASP A 20 -0.88 27.54 -3.61
CA ASP A 20 -2.07 26.94 -2.98
C ASP A 20 -2.69 25.82 -3.83
N SER A 21 -2.60 25.92 -5.17
CA SER A 21 -3.08 24.89 -6.08
C SER A 21 -2.23 23.61 -6.09
N GLU A 22 -0.94 23.70 -5.74
CA GLU A 22 -0.07 22.52 -5.66
C GLU A 22 -0.47 21.65 -4.47
N PHE A 23 -0.68 22.27 -3.31
CA PHE A 23 -1.04 21.55 -2.08
C PHE A 23 -2.44 20.95 -2.15
N GLU A 24 -3.40 21.65 -2.75
CA GLU A 24 -4.73 21.11 -3.07
C GLU A 24 -4.63 19.92 -4.04
N THR A 25 -3.88 20.08 -5.14
CA THR A 25 -3.68 19.01 -6.14
C THR A 25 -3.00 17.78 -5.51
N PHE A 26 -2.08 18.00 -4.57
CA PHE A 26 -1.40 16.93 -3.84
C PHE A 26 -2.39 16.08 -3.02
N PHE A 27 -3.27 16.71 -2.25
CA PHE A 27 -4.27 15.96 -1.48
C PHE A 27 -5.33 15.32 -2.37
N ASP A 28 -5.77 16.00 -3.44
CA ASP A 28 -6.66 15.41 -4.43
C ASP A 28 -6.06 14.13 -5.00
N ALA A 29 -4.77 14.12 -5.35
CA ALA A 29 -4.10 12.92 -5.84
C ALA A 29 -4.09 11.78 -4.80
N LEU A 30 -3.85 12.07 -3.52
CA LEU A 30 -3.93 11.07 -2.45
C LEU A 30 -5.37 10.56 -2.25
N LEU A 31 -6.38 11.42 -2.37
CA LEU A 31 -7.80 11.04 -2.31
C LEU A 31 -8.17 10.15 -3.50
N TYR A 32 -7.64 10.43 -4.70
CA TYR A 32 -7.82 9.57 -5.89
C TYR A 32 -7.21 8.18 -5.74
N LEU A 33 -6.21 8.02 -4.85
CA LEU A 33 -5.66 6.72 -4.45
C LEU A 33 -6.54 6.02 -3.39
N ASP A 34 -7.79 6.45 -3.23
CA ASP A 34 -8.79 5.89 -2.31
C ASP A 34 -8.31 5.97 -0.84
N GLY A 35 -7.61 7.07 -0.54
CA GLY A 35 -7.37 7.52 0.82
C GLY A 35 -8.47 8.47 1.30
N TYR A 36 -8.47 8.76 2.60
CA TYR A 36 -9.31 9.79 3.21
C TYR A 36 -8.54 10.50 4.33
N ILE A 37 -8.91 11.75 4.61
CA ILE A 37 -8.32 12.52 5.72
C ILE A 37 -9.04 12.13 7.01
N ASP A 38 -8.27 11.76 8.04
CA ASP A 38 -8.78 11.56 9.40
C ASP A 38 -8.78 12.91 10.13
N GLU A 39 -9.89 13.65 10.03
CA GLU A 39 -10.03 15.00 10.60
C GLU A 39 -9.80 15.01 12.12
N ASP A 40 -10.38 14.04 12.83
CA ASP A 40 -10.25 13.90 14.29
C ASP A 40 -8.77 13.74 14.70
N GLU A 41 -8.02 12.87 14.02
CA GLU A 41 -6.60 12.68 14.33
C GLU A 41 -5.73 13.86 13.88
N SER A 42 -6.11 14.50 12.77
CA SER A 42 -5.40 15.67 12.22
C SER A 42 -5.46 16.87 13.16
N GLU A 43 -6.64 17.15 13.74
CA GLU A 43 -6.83 18.23 14.72
C GLU A 43 -5.98 18.03 15.98
N ASN A 44 -5.76 16.78 16.38
CA ASN A 44 -5.01 16.45 17.59
C ASN A 44 -3.49 16.50 17.41
N LEU A 45 -2.98 16.37 16.18
CA LEU A 45 -1.55 16.19 15.90
C LEU A 45 -0.90 17.38 15.15
N GLU A 46 -1.64 18.45 14.87
CA GLU A 46 -1.16 19.59 14.06
C GLU A 46 -0.55 19.15 12.70
N CYS A 47 -1.04 18.06 12.13
CA CYS A 47 -0.64 17.52 10.83
C CYS A 47 -1.85 16.95 10.08
N THR A 48 -1.75 16.75 8.78
CA THR A 48 -2.81 16.08 8.01
C THR A 48 -2.58 14.57 8.01
N VAL A 49 -3.54 13.82 8.54
CA VAL A 49 -3.47 12.36 8.61
C VAL A 49 -4.24 11.76 7.44
N MET A 50 -3.50 11.21 6.47
CA MET A 50 -4.07 10.51 5.33
C MET A 50 -4.14 9.00 5.60
N VAL A 51 -5.32 8.42 5.47
CA VAL A 51 -5.57 7.01 5.80
C VAL A 51 -6.04 6.22 4.58
N PHE A 52 -5.36 5.09 4.35
CA PHE A 52 -5.60 4.18 3.25
C PHE A 52 -6.14 2.84 3.79
N ARG A 53 -7.40 2.53 3.45
CA ARG A 53 -8.07 1.26 3.82
C ARG A 53 -8.52 0.47 2.59
N ASN A 54 -7.75 0.59 1.52
CA ASN A 54 -8.09 0.06 0.20
C ASN A 54 -8.33 -1.45 0.21
N ASP A 55 -9.18 -1.89 -0.71
CA ASP A 55 -9.49 -3.30 -0.89
C ASP A 55 -8.28 -4.12 -1.35
N CYS A 56 -7.33 -3.52 -2.08
CA CYS A 56 -6.10 -4.21 -2.47
C CYS A 56 -5.23 -4.60 -1.26
N LEU A 57 -5.06 -3.70 -0.29
CA LEU A 57 -4.34 -3.97 0.96
C LEU A 57 -5.05 -5.07 1.76
N LYS A 58 -6.37 -4.93 1.95
CA LYS A 58 -7.18 -5.94 2.66
C LYS A 58 -7.09 -7.31 1.98
N ARG A 59 -7.17 -7.36 0.65
CA ARG A 59 -7.08 -8.60 -0.13
C ARG A 59 -5.70 -9.23 -0.01
N TYR A 60 -4.63 -8.44 -0.14
CA TYR A 60 -3.26 -8.91 0.06
C TYR A 60 -3.10 -9.54 1.44
N ILE A 61 -3.48 -8.82 2.50
CA ILE A 61 -3.38 -9.29 3.89
C ILE A 61 -4.19 -10.57 4.09
N GLY A 62 -5.42 -10.62 3.56
CA GLY A 62 -6.28 -11.80 3.66
C GLY A 62 -5.66 -13.03 2.99
N LEU A 63 -5.09 -12.85 1.80
CA LEU A 63 -4.42 -13.93 1.07
C LEU A 63 -3.11 -14.37 1.74
N ALA A 64 -2.31 -13.42 2.24
CA ALA A 64 -1.11 -13.69 3.01
C ALA A 64 -1.43 -14.50 4.27
N LEU A 65 -2.44 -14.09 5.04
CA LEU A 65 -2.91 -14.83 6.22
C LEU A 65 -3.41 -16.24 5.87
N LYS A 66 -4.17 -16.37 4.79
CA LYS A 66 -4.62 -17.67 4.26
C LYS A 66 -3.43 -18.55 3.86
N TYR A 67 -2.43 -17.99 3.19
CA TYR A 67 -1.20 -18.68 2.86
C TYR A 67 -0.50 -19.18 4.14
N GLY A 68 -0.31 -18.31 5.14
CA GLY A 68 0.27 -18.68 6.42
C GLY A 68 -0.48 -19.85 7.08
N GLY A 69 -1.81 -19.76 7.15
CA GLY A 69 -2.66 -20.83 7.71
C GLY A 69 -2.54 -22.17 6.97
N ILE A 70 -2.50 -22.16 5.63
CA ILE A 70 -2.31 -23.38 4.81
C ILE A 70 -0.91 -23.97 4.99
N ASN A 71 0.08 -23.13 5.33
CA ASN A 71 1.48 -23.53 5.50
C ASN A 71 1.86 -23.81 6.97
N GLY A 72 0.95 -23.59 7.93
CA GLY A 72 1.27 -23.70 9.36
C GLY A 72 2.26 -22.64 9.86
N LEU A 73 2.33 -21.48 9.19
CA LEU A 73 3.20 -20.39 9.58
C LEU A 73 2.49 -19.45 10.57
N PRO A 74 3.07 -19.14 11.73
CA PRO A 74 2.56 -18.08 12.59
C PRO A 74 2.68 -16.72 11.88
N LYS A 75 1.88 -15.73 12.30
CA LYS A 75 1.82 -14.42 11.65
C LYS A 75 3.19 -13.73 11.57
N ASP A 76 3.95 -13.77 12.67
CA ASP A 76 5.27 -13.13 12.77
C ASP A 76 6.33 -13.81 11.87
N ASN A 77 6.06 -15.03 11.40
CA ASN A 77 6.90 -15.74 10.42
C ASN A 77 6.25 -15.84 9.05
N ASN A 78 5.19 -15.07 8.78
CA ASN A 78 4.55 -15.05 7.48
C ASN A 78 5.34 -14.16 6.53
N PHE A 79 6.13 -14.79 5.65
CA PHE A 79 6.93 -14.12 4.63
C PHE A 79 6.16 -13.05 3.85
N TRP A 80 4.90 -13.30 3.49
CA TRP A 80 4.11 -12.34 2.72
C TRP A 80 3.70 -11.12 3.53
N LEU A 81 3.49 -11.26 4.84
CA LEU A 81 3.24 -10.09 5.69
C LEU A 81 4.51 -9.26 5.80
N LYS A 82 5.63 -9.88 6.19
CA LYS A 82 6.94 -9.21 6.27
C LYS A 82 7.34 -8.50 4.98
N ARG A 83 7.13 -9.16 3.84
CA ARG A 83 7.41 -8.56 2.53
C ARG A 83 6.60 -7.29 2.26
N LEU A 84 5.37 -7.19 2.77
CA LEU A 84 4.59 -5.95 2.66
C LEU A 84 5.09 -4.87 3.62
N GLU A 85 5.47 -5.24 4.84
CA GLU A 85 6.08 -4.30 5.82
C GLU A 85 7.35 -3.70 5.23
N GLU A 86 8.28 -4.55 4.81
CA GLU A 86 9.55 -4.16 4.17
C GLU A 86 9.30 -3.26 2.95
N TYR A 87 8.32 -3.58 2.09
CA TYR A 87 8.00 -2.76 0.93
C TYR A 87 7.41 -1.38 1.30
N ILE A 88 6.58 -1.31 2.34
CA ILE A 88 6.05 -0.03 2.83
C ILE A 88 7.20 0.82 3.36
N ASP A 89 8.04 0.25 4.21
CA ASP A 89 9.16 0.96 4.83
C ASP A 89 10.16 1.44 3.78
N ASP A 90 10.52 0.57 2.82
CA ASP A 90 11.45 0.91 1.74
C ASP A 90 10.94 2.09 0.89
N GLU A 91 9.65 2.07 0.48
CA GLU A 91 9.07 3.15 -0.33
C GLU A 91 8.95 4.46 0.47
N MET A 92 8.52 4.39 1.72
CA MET A 92 8.41 5.58 2.58
C MET A 92 9.78 6.19 2.85
N LEU A 93 10.79 5.39 3.18
CA LEU A 93 12.17 5.84 3.42
C LEU A 93 12.83 6.50 2.21
N THR A 94 12.29 6.33 0.99
CA THR A 94 12.79 7.06 -0.18
C THR A 94 12.43 8.54 -0.19
N ILE A 95 11.44 8.96 0.59
CA ILE A 95 11.01 10.36 0.68
C ILE A 95 12.00 11.11 1.57
N GLY A 96 12.80 11.98 0.97
CA GLY A 96 13.88 12.72 1.62
C GLY A 96 13.43 13.92 2.47
N ASP A 97 12.19 13.91 2.95
CA ASP A 97 11.59 14.96 3.75
C ASP A 97 11.65 14.60 5.26
N TYR A 98 11.62 15.59 6.14
CA TYR A 98 11.58 15.37 7.59
C TYR A 98 10.19 15.60 8.20
N SER A 99 9.30 16.27 7.45
CA SER A 99 7.98 16.69 7.90
C SER A 99 6.91 15.68 7.54
N TYR A 100 7.19 14.38 7.72
CA TYR A 100 6.20 13.31 7.62
C TYR A 100 6.56 12.10 8.49
N ASP A 101 5.57 11.25 8.74
CA ASP A 101 5.73 9.93 9.37
C ASP A 101 4.72 8.94 8.75
N TRP A 102 4.85 7.64 9.03
CA TRP A 102 3.91 6.62 8.57
C TRP A 102 3.64 5.55 9.64
N ASP A 103 2.41 5.01 9.61
CA ASP A 103 2.04 3.86 10.42
C ASP A 103 1.23 2.88 9.57
N TYR A 104 1.28 1.60 9.89
CA TYR A 104 0.50 0.59 9.20
C TYR A 104 0.06 -0.53 10.13
N LYS A 105 -1.06 -1.15 9.74
CA LYS A 105 -1.56 -2.34 10.43
C LYS A 105 -1.87 -3.42 9.42
N ILE A 106 -1.06 -4.47 9.41
CA ILE A 106 -1.22 -5.56 8.45
C ILE A 106 -1.55 -6.93 9.07
N SER A 107 -1.72 -6.98 10.39
CA SER A 107 -1.97 -8.23 11.13
C SER A 107 -3.42 -8.75 11.04
N SER A 108 -4.33 -7.96 10.48
CA SER A 108 -5.76 -8.27 10.35
C SER A 108 -6.39 -7.49 9.20
N THR A 109 -7.23 -8.16 8.40
CA THR A 109 -8.00 -7.51 7.32
C THR A 109 -9.00 -6.49 7.86
N LYS A 110 -9.62 -6.73 9.03
CA LYS A 110 -10.62 -5.83 9.62
C LYS A 110 -10.01 -4.52 10.11
N LYS A 111 -8.79 -4.59 10.62
CA LYS A 111 -8.08 -3.42 11.16
C LYS A 111 -7.02 -2.89 10.21
N ALA A 112 -7.01 -3.36 8.95
CA ALA A 112 -5.97 -3.02 8.00
C ALA A 112 -5.98 -1.53 7.66
N PHE A 113 -4.81 -0.93 7.66
CA PHE A 113 -4.60 0.43 7.16
C PHE A 113 -3.12 0.65 6.81
N LEU A 114 -2.89 1.65 5.95
CA LEU A 114 -1.68 2.45 5.87
C LEU A 114 -2.06 3.90 6.23
N LYS A 115 -1.26 4.57 7.04
CA LYS A 115 -1.41 5.98 7.41
C LYS A 115 -0.15 6.73 7.04
N VAL A 116 -0.35 7.95 6.59
CA VAL A 116 0.71 8.92 6.35
C VAL A 116 0.35 10.19 7.13
N TYR A 117 1.28 10.63 7.96
CA TYR A 117 1.19 11.85 8.74
C TYR A 117 1.96 12.94 7.98
N ILE A 118 1.28 13.96 7.49
CA ILE A 118 1.87 15.00 6.63
C ILE A 118 1.92 16.30 7.43
N GLY A 119 3.12 16.70 7.84
CA GLY A 119 3.33 17.91 8.62
C GLY A 119 3.25 19.19 7.77
N PRO A 120 3.13 20.37 8.41
CA PRO A 120 2.93 21.64 7.72
C PRO A 120 4.14 22.11 6.90
N GLN A 121 5.31 21.49 7.07
CA GLN A 121 6.55 21.83 6.37
C GLN A 121 6.90 20.82 5.26
N PHE A 122 6.00 19.89 4.97
CA PHE A 122 6.20 18.86 3.95
C PHE A 122 6.21 19.46 2.54
N TYR A 123 7.19 19.07 1.71
CA TYR A 123 7.38 19.62 0.37
C TYR A 123 7.62 18.56 -0.72
N GLN A 124 7.85 17.28 -0.37
CA GLN A 124 8.04 16.19 -1.35
C GLN A 124 6.71 15.54 -1.79
N THR A 125 5.80 16.37 -2.29
CA THR A 125 4.43 15.99 -2.68
C THR A 125 4.38 14.87 -3.73
N VAL A 126 5.24 14.96 -4.76
CA VAL A 126 5.30 13.98 -5.85
C VAL A 126 5.84 12.64 -5.37
N GLU A 127 6.88 12.64 -4.54
CA GLU A 127 7.48 11.43 -3.96
C GLU A 127 6.50 10.70 -3.07
N MET A 128 5.71 11.43 -2.26
CA MET A 128 4.65 10.83 -1.44
C MET A 128 3.58 10.16 -2.28
N ILE A 129 3.06 10.83 -3.31
CA ILE A 129 2.05 10.25 -4.21
C ILE A 129 2.61 8.98 -4.87
N ARG A 130 3.87 9.02 -5.31
CA ARG A 130 4.54 7.87 -5.94
C ARG A 130 4.72 6.72 -4.96
N ALA A 131 5.19 6.96 -3.74
CA ALA A 131 5.39 5.93 -2.73
C ALA A 131 4.06 5.21 -2.39
N VAL A 132 3.00 5.98 -2.12
CA VAL A 132 1.67 5.41 -1.84
C VAL A 132 1.17 4.61 -3.05
N ALA A 133 1.26 5.16 -4.27
CA ALA A 133 0.83 4.46 -5.47
C ALA A 133 1.62 3.16 -5.70
N SER A 134 2.94 3.17 -5.47
CA SER A 134 3.80 1.98 -5.56
C SER A 134 3.38 0.91 -4.56
N ILE A 135 3.13 1.26 -3.30
CA ILE A 135 2.68 0.32 -2.26
C ILE A 135 1.34 -0.32 -2.64
N LEU A 136 0.36 0.48 -3.05
CA LEU A 136 -0.95 -0.02 -3.46
C LEU A 136 -0.86 -0.90 -4.71
N HIS A 137 0.02 -0.53 -5.66
CA HIS A 137 0.29 -1.33 -6.85
C HIS A 137 0.96 -2.66 -6.51
N PHE A 138 1.97 -2.66 -5.63
CA PHE A 138 2.65 -3.85 -5.14
C PHE A 138 1.67 -4.81 -4.46
N ALA A 139 0.82 -4.31 -3.57
CA ALA A 139 -0.20 -5.12 -2.91
C ALA A 139 -1.16 -5.75 -3.94
N ASN A 140 -1.63 -4.97 -4.91
CA ASN A 140 -2.56 -5.45 -5.93
C ASN A 140 -1.94 -6.49 -6.87
N THR A 141 -0.72 -6.25 -7.36
CA THR A 141 -0.04 -7.18 -8.27
C THR A 141 0.33 -8.50 -7.60
N SER A 142 0.81 -8.44 -6.36
CA SER A 142 1.17 -9.61 -5.56
C SER A 142 -0.02 -10.51 -5.20
N CYS A 143 -1.24 -9.97 -5.17
CA CYS A 143 -2.45 -10.77 -4.94
C CYS A 143 -2.59 -11.93 -5.94
N LYS A 144 -2.23 -11.71 -7.22
CA LYS A 144 -2.34 -12.74 -8.26
C LYS A 144 -1.46 -13.95 -7.96
N GLU A 145 -0.25 -13.73 -7.46
CA GLU A 145 0.68 -14.81 -7.10
C GLU A 145 0.18 -15.57 -5.86
N LEU A 146 -0.21 -14.82 -4.83
CA LEU A 146 -0.77 -15.36 -3.60
C LEU A 146 -2.02 -16.23 -3.83
N GLU A 147 -2.90 -15.82 -4.74
CA GLU A 147 -4.07 -16.60 -5.15
C GLU A 147 -3.67 -17.97 -5.72
N ARG A 148 -2.77 -17.97 -6.70
CA ARG A 148 -2.27 -19.21 -7.32
C ARG A 148 -1.64 -20.16 -6.29
N LEU A 149 -0.87 -19.62 -5.35
CA LEU A 149 -0.24 -20.41 -4.28
C LEU A 149 -1.27 -21.01 -3.31
N THR A 150 -2.29 -20.24 -2.92
CA THR A 150 -3.32 -20.74 -2.00
C THR A 150 -4.26 -21.76 -2.65
N GLU A 151 -4.57 -21.61 -3.94
CA GLU A 151 -5.40 -22.56 -4.69
C GLU A 151 -4.71 -23.90 -4.96
N LYS A 152 -3.47 -23.85 -5.48
CA LYS A 152 -2.67 -25.05 -5.78
C LYS A 152 -2.53 -25.95 -4.56
N ARG A 153 -2.34 -25.35 -3.38
CA ARG A 153 -2.17 -26.09 -2.14
C ARG A 153 -3.48 -26.64 -1.58
N LYS A 154 -4.59 -25.89 -1.71
CA LYS A 154 -5.93 -26.40 -1.40
C LYS A 154 -6.26 -27.66 -2.21
N ALA A 155 -5.97 -27.67 -3.51
CA ALA A 155 -6.18 -28.83 -4.37
C ALA A 155 -5.33 -30.05 -3.92
N LYS A 156 -4.05 -29.82 -3.57
CA LYS A 156 -3.17 -30.89 -3.06
C LYS A 156 -3.68 -31.50 -1.75
N ILE A 157 -4.14 -30.67 -0.80
CA ILE A 157 -4.69 -31.14 0.48
C ILE A 157 -5.94 -32.02 0.27
N ILE A 158 -6.85 -31.61 -0.62
CA ILE A 158 -8.06 -32.38 -0.95
C ILE A 158 -7.70 -33.75 -1.55
N SER A 159 -6.72 -33.78 -2.48
CA SER A 159 -6.25 -35.02 -3.09
C SER A 159 -5.66 -36.00 -2.06
N MET A 160 -4.83 -35.49 -1.14
CA MET A 160 -4.21 -36.31 -0.10
C MET A 160 -5.23 -36.92 0.89
N LYS A 161 -6.29 -36.19 1.26
CA LYS A 161 -7.36 -36.72 2.13
C LYS A 161 -8.06 -37.91 1.49
N LYS A 162 -8.43 -37.79 0.20
CA LYS A 162 -9.06 -38.90 -0.57
C LYS A 162 -8.18 -40.14 -0.65
N GLN A 163 -6.85 -39.99 -0.76
CA GLN A 163 -5.93 -41.13 -0.74
C GLN A 163 -5.86 -41.82 0.62
N LYS A 164 -5.88 -41.07 1.73
CA LYS A 164 -5.89 -41.67 3.09
C LYS A 164 -7.19 -42.42 3.36
N GLU A 165 -8.34 -41.85 3.00
CA GLU A 165 -9.66 -42.52 3.16
C GLU A 165 -9.72 -43.86 2.43
N ARG A 166 -9.22 -43.92 1.17
CA ARG A 166 -9.15 -45.17 0.40
C ARG A 166 -8.23 -46.23 1.03
N LYS A 167 -7.17 -45.83 1.73
CA LYS A 167 -6.26 -46.75 2.43
C LYS A 167 -6.80 -47.25 3.77
N MET A 168 -7.76 -46.56 4.38
CA MET A 168 -8.39 -46.98 5.64
C MET A 168 -9.66 -47.81 5.43
N ALA A 169 -10.21 -47.80 4.21
CA ALA A 169 -11.40 -48.55 3.83
C ALA A 169 -11.10 -49.91 3.15
N ALA A 170 -9.83 -50.34 3.15
CA ALA A 170 -9.34 -51.62 2.63
C ALA A 170 -8.67 -52.40 3.77
#